data_AF-A0A419GZP8-F1
#
_entry.id   AF-A0A419GZP8-F1
#
_cell.length_a   1.000
_cell.length_b   1.000
_cell.length_c   1.000
_cell.angle_alpha   90.00
_cell.angle_beta   90.00
_cell.angle_gamma   90.00
#
_symmetry.space_group_name_H-M   'P 1'
#
loop_
_entity.id
_entity.type
_entity.pdbx_description
1 polymer ?
#
loop_
_entity_poly.entity_id
_entity_poly.type
_entity_poly.pdbx_seq_one_letter_code
_entity_poly.pdbx_strand_id
1 'polypeptide(L)'
;MIISITAAGAAFSAEYVGAKKCKACHIKQYKSWEETNMAKSFENLKAGAMADAKKKAGLDPARDYTGDAKCLECHTTGYGKPGGFKSLAETPDLINVQCESCHGPGGDFKEIMKTNKEFKLAEAAAAGLVIPNEKANNCMECHNDKSPFNEKVDAKYKFDIKDRLKKTHEHFPLKYQH
;
A
#
# COMPACT_ATOMS: atom_id res chain seq x y z
N MET A 1 -2.99 -43.44 25.61
CA MET A 1 -3.75 -42.29 25.08
C MET A 1 -2.76 -41.15 24.90
N ILE A 2 -2.39 -40.86 23.65
CA ILE A 2 -1.40 -39.81 23.32
C ILE A 2 -2.20 -38.53 23.14
N ILE A 3 -2.06 -37.59 24.09
CA ILE A 3 -2.66 -36.26 23.99
C ILE A 3 -1.76 -35.46 23.05
N SER A 4 -2.13 -35.42 21.77
CA SER A 4 -1.53 -34.52 20.80
C SER A 4 -2.02 -33.10 21.10
N ILE A 5 -1.14 -32.27 21.65
CA ILE A 5 -1.35 -30.83 21.77
C ILE A 5 -1.22 -30.24 20.37
N THR A 6 -2.35 -29.99 19.71
CA THR A 6 -2.40 -29.12 18.53
C THR A 6 -2.09 -27.70 18.98
N ALA A 7 -0.89 -27.21 18.66
CA ALA A 7 -0.59 -25.80 18.73
C ALA A 7 -1.54 -25.06 17.77
N ALA A 8 -2.53 -24.39 18.33
CA ALA A 8 -3.32 -23.41 17.58
C ALA A 8 -2.36 -22.28 17.19
N GLY A 9 -1.87 -22.32 15.95
CA GLY A 9 -1.17 -21.18 15.37
C GLY A 9 -2.09 -19.98 15.47
N ALA A 10 -1.67 -18.93 16.18
CA ALA A 10 -2.41 -17.68 16.23
C ALA A 10 -2.67 -17.24 14.79
N ALA A 11 -3.95 -17.19 14.40
CA ALA A 11 -4.33 -16.65 13.12
C ALA A 11 -4.00 -15.15 13.16
N PHE A 12 -2.93 -14.77 12.45
CA PHE A 12 -2.51 -13.39 12.30
C PHE A 12 -3.67 -12.55 11.77
N SER A 13 -3.99 -11.47 12.47
CA SER A 13 -5.05 -10.56 12.07
C SER A 13 -4.46 -9.64 11.01
N ALA A 14 -4.86 -9.83 9.76
CA ALA A 14 -4.52 -8.90 8.68
C ALA A 14 -5.23 -7.55 8.97
N GLU A 15 -4.61 -6.73 9.80
CA GLU A 15 -5.07 -5.39 10.17
C GLU A 15 -4.19 -4.35 9.49
N TYR A 16 -4.83 -3.47 8.73
CA TYR A 16 -4.17 -2.29 8.16
C TYR A 16 -4.28 -1.13 9.14
N VAL A 17 -3.15 -0.62 9.59
CA VAL A 17 -3.05 0.35 10.68
C VAL A 17 -2.86 1.80 10.21
N GLY A 18 -2.58 1.98 8.91
CA GLY A 18 -2.36 3.26 8.27
C GLY A 18 -0.95 3.82 8.45
N ALA A 19 -0.49 4.59 7.44
CA ALA A 19 0.84 5.19 7.34
C ALA A 19 1.20 6.07 8.53
N LYS A 20 0.22 6.67 9.22
CA LYS A 20 0.43 7.45 10.44
C LYS A 20 1.07 6.62 11.56
N LYS A 21 0.78 5.32 11.65
CA LYS A 21 1.42 4.43 12.63
C LYS A 21 2.87 4.13 12.24
N CYS A 22 3.16 4.00 10.94
CA CYS A 22 4.52 3.83 10.42
C CYS A 22 5.37 5.10 10.66
N LYS A 23 4.78 6.29 10.49
CA LYS A 23 5.41 7.60 10.71
C LYS A 23 6.05 7.75 12.09
N ALA A 24 5.46 7.14 13.11
CA ALA A 24 5.94 7.24 14.50
C ALA A 24 7.41 6.79 14.66
N CYS A 25 7.84 5.81 13.86
CA CYS A 25 9.21 5.29 13.87
C CYS A 25 9.99 5.64 12.58
N HIS A 26 9.30 5.79 11.44
CA HIS A 26 9.89 6.00 10.11
C HIS A 26 9.56 7.38 9.53
N ILE A 27 9.80 8.45 10.29
CA ILE A 27 9.39 9.82 9.91
C ILE A 27 10.02 10.30 8.59
N LYS A 28 11.27 9.95 8.31
CA LYS A 28 11.96 10.41 7.10
C LYS A 28 11.39 9.72 5.84
N GLN A 29 11.20 8.41 5.92
CA GLN A 29 10.56 7.61 4.87
C GLN A 29 9.12 8.08 4.64
N TYR A 30 8.36 8.31 5.72
CA TYR A 30 6.99 8.84 5.62
C TYR A 30 6.95 10.18 4.86
N LYS A 31 7.85 11.12 5.20
CA LYS A 31 7.90 12.42 4.51
C LYS A 31 8.22 12.28 3.03
N SER A 32 9.18 11.41 2.68
CA SER A 32 9.50 11.14 1.28
C SER A 32 8.34 10.47 0.53
N TRP A 33 7.64 9.52 1.17
CA TRP A 33 6.45 8.89 0.61
C TRP A 33 5.29 9.89 0.39
N GLU A 34 5.05 10.79 1.35
CA GLU A 34 3.95 11.75 1.34
C GLU A 34 4.01 12.72 0.14
N GLU A 35 5.20 12.92 -0.44
CA GLU A 35 5.39 13.73 -1.63
C GLU A 35 5.00 13.02 -2.93
N THR A 36 4.93 11.69 -2.92
CA THR A 36 4.67 10.86 -4.12
C THR A 36 3.23 10.91 -4.60
N ASN A 37 3.02 10.48 -5.85
CA ASN A 37 1.68 10.32 -6.42
C ASN A 37 0.86 9.22 -5.73
N MET A 38 1.52 8.22 -5.14
CA MET A 38 0.85 7.14 -4.41
C MET A 38 0.15 7.68 -3.16
N ALA A 39 0.82 8.56 -2.42
CA ALA A 39 0.27 9.24 -1.25
C ALA A 39 -0.87 10.23 -1.55
N LYS A 40 -1.06 10.60 -2.82
CA LYS A 40 -2.09 11.55 -3.29
C LYS A 40 -3.11 10.88 -4.23
N SER A 41 -3.03 9.56 -4.38
CA SER A 41 -3.75 8.84 -5.43
C SER A 41 -5.27 8.96 -5.32
N PHE A 42 -5.85 8.94 -4.12
CA PHE A 42 -7.31 8.98 -3.93
C PHE A 42 -7.94 10.27 -4.46
N GLU A 43 -7.26 11.41 -4.31
CA GLU A 43 -7.75 12.70 -4.79
C GLU A 43 -7.97 12.74 -6.30
N ASN A 44 -7.23 11.92 -7.06
CA ASN A 44 -7.39 11.82 -8.51
C ASN A 44 -8.76 11.22 -8.92
N LEU A 45 -9.45 10.53 -8.01
CA LEU A 45 -10.75 9.92 -8.27
C LEU A 45 -11.91 10.93 -8.24
N LYS A 46 -11.76 12.05 -7.52
CA LYS A 46 -12.83 13.04 -7.36
C LYS A 46 -13.29 13.62 -8.68
N ALA A 47 -14.54 14.05 -8.74
CA ALA A 47 -15.07 14.80 -9.87
C ALA A 47 -14.18 16.03 -10.18
N GLY A 48 -13.92 16.28 -11.46
CA GLY A 48 -13.05 17.36 -11.94
C GLY A 48 -11.55 17.12 -11.82
N ALA A 49 -11.10 16.22 -10.93
CA ALA A 49 -9.68 15.91 -10.78
C ALA A 49 -9.12 15.19 -12.02
N MET A 50 -7.88 15.54 -12.40
CA MET A 50 -7.16 14.90 -13.50
C MET A 50 -7.94 14.87 -14.83
N ALA A 51 -8.71 15.94 -15.12
CA ALA A 51 -9.68 15.96 -16.21
C ALA A 51 -9.11 15.55 -17.58
N ASP A 52 -7.96 16.08 -17.97
CA ASP A 52 -7.34 15.75 -19.26
C ASP A 52 -6.86 14.29 -19.33
N ALA A 53 -6.33 13.77 -18.22
CA ALA A 53 -5.93 12.38 -18.13
C ALA A 53 -7.15 11.44 -18.22
N LYS A 54 -8.23 11.75 -17.49
CA LYS A 54 -9.49 10.99 -17.54
C LYS A 54 -10.05 10.97 -18.96
N LYS A 55 -10.14 12.12 -19.63
CA LYS A 55 -10.59 12.20 -21.03
C LYS A 55 -9.75 11.31 -21.96
N LYS A 56 -8.41 11.39 -21.87
CA LYS A 56 -7.51 10.54 -22.66
C LYS A 56 -7.72 9.05 -22.41
N ALA A 57 -8.03 8.68 -21.18
CA ALA A 57 -8.34 7.30 -20.79
C ALA A 57 -9.80 6.87 -21.08
N GLY A 58 -10.60 7.72 -21.73
CA GLY A 58 -12.01 7.43 -22.03
C GLY A 58 -12.94 7.51 -20.81
N LEU A 59 -12.51 8.17 -19.74
CA LEU A 59 -13.27 8.37 -18.51
C LEU A 59 -13.93 9.75 -18.51
N ASP A 60 -15.16 9.83 -17.96
CA ASP A 60 -15.84 11.11 -17.74
C ASP A 60 -15.13 11.90 -16.62
N PRO A 61 -14.58 13.09 -16.91
CA PRO A 61 -13.93 13.91 -15.90
C PRO A 61 -14.89 14.51 -14.86
N ALA A 62 -16.18 14.65 -15.16
CA ALA A 62 -17.18 15.20 -14.24
C ALA A 62 -17.70 14.16 -13.23
N ARG A 63 -17.52 12.86 -13.52
CA ARG A 63 -17.91 11.77 -12.63
C ARG A 63 -16.97 11.67 -11.42
N ASP A 64 -17.56 11.41 -10.26
CA ASP A 64 -16.84 11.03 -9.05
C ASP A 64 -16.64 9.50 -9.01
N TYR A 65 -15.38 9.07 -8.89
CA TYR A 65 -14.98 7.66 -8.83
C TYR A 65 -14.59 7.20 -7.42
N THR A 66 -14.74 8.04 -6.40
CA THR A 66 -14.35 7.73 -5.00
C THR A 66 -15.16 6.60 -4.35
N GLY A 67 -16.27 6.19 -4.97
CA GLY A 67 -17.04 5.00 -4.60
C GLY A 67 -16.95 3.83 -5.60
N ASP A 68 -16.15 3.96 -6.67
CA ASP A 68 -16.05 2.92 -7.70
C ASP A 68 -15.08 1.82 -7.26
N ALA A 69 -15.61 0.61 -7.05
CA ALA A 69 -14.83 -0.53 -6.57
C ALA A 69 -13.57 -0.79 -7.40
N LYS A 70 -13.64 -0.66 -8.74
CA LYS A 70 -12.50 -0.91 -9.63
C LYS A 70 -11.40 0.14 -9.45
N CYS A 71 -11.77 1.37 -9.09
CA CYS A 71 -10.82 2.44 -8.80
C CYS A 71 -10.23 2.28 -7.39
N LEU A 72 -11.06 1.88 -6.42
CA LEU A 72 -10.66 1.71 -5.02
C LEU A 72 -9.63 0.61 -4.82
N GLU A 73 -9.63 -0.45 -5.64
CA GLU A 73 -8.59 -1.49 -5.68
C GLU A 73 -7.17 -0.92 -5.74
N CYS A 74 -6.97 0.20 -6.47
CA CYS A 74 -5.65 0.78 -6.71
C CYS A 74 -5.40 2.12 -6.00
N HIS A 75 -6.45 2.81 -5.54
CA HIS A 75 -6.36 4.17 -4.99
C HIS A 75 -6.58 4.23 -3.47
N THR A 76 -6.65 3.07 -2.83
CA THR A 76 -6.73 2.93 -1.37
C THR A 76 -5.81 1.81 -0.89
N THR A 77 -5.72 1.65 0.43
CA THR A 77 -4.86 0.64 1.06
C THR A 77 -5.70 -0.55 1.51
N GLY A 78 -5.44 -1.71 0.92
CA GLY A 78 -6.06 -2.97 1.33
C GLY A 78 -7.52 -3.15 0.91
N TYR A 79 -8.03 -2.44 -0.10
CA TYR A 79 -9.41 -2.64 -0.56
C TYR A 79 -9.70 -4.10 -0.90
N GLY A 80 -10.84 -4.61 -0.44
CA GLY A 80 -11.25 -6.00 -0.62
C GLY A 80 -10.41 -7.02 0.16
N LYS A 81 -9.37 -6.60 0.90
CA LYS A 81 -8.57 -7.45 1.79
C LYS A 81 -9.10 -7.33 3.23
N PRO A 82 -9.02 -8.40 4.05
CA PRO A 82 -9.37 -8.32 5.46
C PRO A 82 -8.63 -7.17 6.15
N GLY A 83 -9.36 -6.42 6.98
CA GLY A 83 -8.85 -5.27 7.73
C GLY A 83 -8.43 -4.05 6.91
N GLY A 84 -8.59 -4.05 5.58
CA GLY A 84 -8.22 -2.93 4.71
C GLY A 84 -9.35 -1.90 4.50
N PHE A 85 -9.16 -1.00 3.53
CA PHE A 85 -10.13 0.05 3.21
C PHE A 85 -11.51 -0.52 2.87
N LYS A 86 -12.55 0.01 3.52
CA LYS A 86 -13.96 -0.32 3.27
C LYS A 86 -14.71 0.84 2.63
N SER A 87 -14.66 2.00 3.28
CA SER A 87 -15.34 3.22 2.87
C SER A 87 -14.69 4.43 3.53
N LEU A 88 -14.99 5.63 3.02
CA LEU A 88 -14.57 6.88 3.67
C LEU A 88 -15.17 7.04 5.08
N ALA A 89 -16.34 6.44 5.34
CA ALA A 89 -17.00 6.53 6.64
C ALA A 89 -16.37 5.60 7.68
N GLU A 90 -15.99 4.38 7.28
CA GLU A 90 -15.49 3.36 8.21
C GLU A 90 -13.96 3.40 8.37
N THR A 91 -13.23 3.65 7.29
CA THR A 91 -11.77 3.57 7.24
C THR A 91 -11.15 4.77 6.52
N PRO A 92 -11.44 6.02 6.95
CA PRO A 92 -10.95 7.22 6.27
C PRO A 92 -9.42 7.29 6.23
N ASP A 93 -8.73 6.72 7.22
CA ASP A 93 -7.28 6.72 7.31
C ASP A 93 -6.59 5.73 6.36
N LEU A 94 -7.34 4.91 5.59
CA LEU A 94 -6.80 3.95 4.63
C LEU A 94 -6.96 4.38 3.15
N ILE A 95 -7.30 5.65 2.91
CA ILE A 95 -7.26 6.23 1.56
C ILE A 95 -5.83 6.34 1.04
N ASN A 96 -5.66 6.46 -0.28
CA ASN A 96 -4.37 6.46 -0.97
C ASN A 96 -3.63 5.11 -0.89
N VAL A 97 -2.58 4.99 -1.70
CA VAL A 97 -1.65 3.87 -1.67
C VAL A 97 -0.59 4.16 -0.61
N GLN A 98 -0.69 3.47 0.53
CA GLN A 98 0.16 3.70 1.70
C GLN A 98 1.27 2.66 1.84
N CYS A 99 2.03 2.75 2.94
CA CYS A 99 3.12 1.84 3.28
C CYS A 99 2.70 0.38 3.13
N GLU A 100 1.52 0.05 3.64
CA GLU A 100 0.99 -1.32 3.74
C GLU A 100 0.49 -1.89 2.41
N SER A 101 0.31 -1.06 1.38
CA SER A 101 0.07 -1.54 0.01
C SER A 101 1.29 -2.26 -0.57
N CYS A 102 2.49 -1.95 -0.06
CA CYS A 102 3.75 -2.57 -0.48
C CYS A 102 4.37 -3.45 0.60
N HIS A 103 4.23 -3.05 1.87
CA HIS A 103 4.88 -3.70 3.01
C HIS A 103 3.99 -4.70 3.78
N GLY A 104 2.76 -4.94 3.29
CA GLY A 104 1.81 -5.83 3.95
C GLY A 104 1.08 -5.17 5.13
N PRO A 105 0.06 -5.85 5.70
CA PRO A 105 -0.73 -5.32 6.82
C PRO A 105 0.14 -5.16 8.07
N GLY A 106 0.15 -3.94 8.63
CA GLY A 106 1.09 -3.52 9.66
C GLY A 106 0.73 -3.92 11.09
N GLY A 107 -0.43 -4.53 11.34
CA GLY A 107 -0.90 -4.88 12.68
C GLY A 107 0.14 -5.62 13.52
N ASP A 108 0.58 -6.79 13.04
CA ASP A 108 1.39 -7.72 13.82
C ASP A 108 2.89 -7.37 13.80
N PHE A 109 3.48 -7.15 12.62
CA PHE A 109 4.92 -6.87 12.53
C PHE A 109 5.29 -5.54 13.21
N LYS A 110 4.37 -4.57 13.29
CA LYS A 110 4.60 -3.32 14.04
C LYS A 110 4.80 -3.60 15.52
N GLU A 111 4.06 -4.52 16.12
CA GLU A 111 4.21 -4.81 17.55
C GLU A 111 5.54 -5.51 17.85
N ILE A 112 6.04 -6.35 16.92
CA ILE A 112 7.40 -6.91 16.99
C ILE A 112 8.43 -5.76 17.00
N MET A 113 8.34 -4.84 16.03
CA MET A 113 9.26 -3.70 15.88
C MET A 113 9.20 -2.71 17.06
N LYS A 114 8.02 -2.54 17.65
CA LYS A 114 7.79 -1.61 18.78
C LYS A 114 8.32 -2.18 20.09
N THR A 115 8.20 -3.49 20.29
CA THR A 115 8.59 -4.16 21.54
C THR A 115 10.08 -4.46 21.58
N ASN A 116 10.68 -4.79 20.43
CA ASN A 116 12.05 -5.27 20.34
C ASN A 116 12.93 -4.27 19.57
N LYS A 117 14.04 -3.84 20.17
CA LYS A 117 15.04 -3.01 19.48
C LYS A 117 15.83 -3.79 18.43
N GLU A 118 15.94 -5.10 18.64
CA GLU A 118 16.58 -6.06 17.74
C GLU A 118 15.60 -7.21 17.51
N PHE A 119 15.34 -7.52 16.25
CA PHE A 119 14.51 -8.63 15.82
C PHE A 119 15.04 -9.15 14.49
N LYS A 120 14.75 -10.40 14.15
CA LYS A 120 15.13 -10.92 12.83
C LYS A 120 14.10 -10.48 11.80
N LEU A 121 14.53 -10.01 10.63
CA LEU A 121 13.59 -9.72 9.53
C LEU A 121 12.66 -10.89 9.20
N ALA A 122 13.12 -12.13 9.38
CA ALA A 122 12.29 -13.33 9.21
C ALA A 122 11.08 -13.40 10.18
N GLU A 123 11.22 -12.87 11.40
CA GLU A 123 10.13 -12.82 12.39
C GLU A 123 9.08 -11.79 11.97
N ALA A 124 9.52 -10.60 11.54
CA ALA A 124 8.61 -9.60 11.00
C ALA A 124 7.93 -10.07 9.70
N ALA A 125 8.66 -10.77 8.83
CA ALA A 125 8.11 -11.35 7.61
C ALA A 125 7.07 -12.44 7.90
N ALA A 126 7.32 -13.30 8.91
CA ALA A 126 6.33 -14.27 9.38
C ALA A 126 5.07 -13.61 9.94
N ALA A 127 5.19 -12.38 10.46
CA ALA A 127 4.09 -11.53 10.92
C ALA A 127 3.51 -10.63 9.81
N GLY A 128 3.79 -10.92 8.54
CA GLY A 128 3.16 -10.26 7.39
C GLY A 128 3.94 -9.12 6.74
N LEU A 129 5.14 -8.79 7.23
CA LEU A 129 6.00 -7.79 6.58
C LEU A 129 6.43 -8.28 5.19
N VAL A 130 6.24 -7.42 4.20
CA VAL A 130 6.77 -7.60 2.84
C VAL A 130 7.87 -6.58 2.59
N ILE A 131 8.98 -7.00 2.01
CA ILE A 131 10.01 -6.10 1.48
C ILE A 131 9.96 -6.20 -0.05
N PRO A 132 9.39 -5.21 -0.74
CA PRO A 132 9.32 -5.19 -2.19
C PRO A 132 10.69 -5.29 -2.84
N ASN A 133 10.76 -5.99 -3.96
CA ASN A 133 11.93 -6.09 -4.81
C ASN A 133 11.48 -6.19 -6.27
N GLU A 134 12.43 -6.22 -7.22
CA GLU A 134 12.11 -6.27 -8.67
C GLU A 134 11.31 -7.51 -9.08
N LYS A 135 11.31 -8.57 -8.27
CA LYS A 135 10.53 -9.81 -8.48
C LYS A 135 9.22 -9.83 -7.68
N ALA A 136 9.01 -8.88 -6.77
CA ALA A 136 7.81 -8.80 -5.96
C ALA A 136 6.65 -8.26 -6.81
N ASN A 137 5.55 -9.02 -6.85
CA ASN A 137 4.42 -8.73 -7.73
C ASN A 137 3.44 -7.67 -7.16
N ASN A 138 3.72 -7.10 -5.98
CA ASN A 138 2.80 -6.18 -5.30
C ASN A 138 2.55 -4.89 -6.11
N CYS A 139 3.54 -4.41 -6.88
CA CYS A 139 3.36 -3.26 -7.76
C CYS A 139 2.37 -3.55 -8.90
N MET A 140 2.37 -4.78 -9.39
CA MET A 140 1.53 -5.23 -10.50
C MET A 140 0.11 -5.57 -10.08
N GLU A 141 -0.24 -5.49 -8.79
CA GLU A 141 -1.64 -5.49 -8.36
C GLU A 141 -2.40 -4.30 -8.96
N CYS A 142 -1.70 -3.17 -9.18
CA CYS A 142 -2.26 -1.94 -9.74
C CYS A 142 -1.70 -1.59 -11.13
N HIS A 143 -0.39 -1.78 -11.35
CA HIS A 143 0.28 -1.41 -12.59
C HIS A 143 0.15 -2.51 -13.68
N ASN A 144 -1.10 -2.91 -13.97
CA ASN A 144 -1.44 -3.97 -14.91
C ASN A 144 -2.49 -3.51 -15.94
N ASP A 145 -2.97 -4.44 -16.77
CA ASP A 145 -3.93 -4.17 -17.85
C ASP A 145 -5.33 -3.74 -17.39
N LYS A 146 -5.67 -3.90 -16.09
CA LYS A 146 -6.91 -3.37 -15.53
C LYS A 146 -6.85 -1.85 -15.29
N SER A 147 -5.64 -1.28 -15.19
CA SER A 147 -5.48 0.17 -15.08
C SER A 147 -5.86 0.83 -16.41
N PRO A 148 -6.78 1.81 -16.40
CA PRO A 148 -7.10 2.59 -17.59
C PRO A 148 -5.94 3.54 -17.97
N PHE A 149 -4.93 3.69 -17.13
CA PHE A 149 -3.74 4.51 -17.39
C PHE A 149 -2.54 3.62 -17.67
N ASN A 150 -2.22 3.45 -18.96
CA ASN A 150 -1.08 2.67 -19.44
C ASN A 150 -0.44 3.35 -20.67
N GLU A 151 0.67 2.81 -21.16
CA GLU A 151 1.46 3.41 -22.24
C GLU A 151 0.69 3.59 -23.56
N LYS A 152 -0.40 2.84 -23.79
CA LYS A 152 -1.27 3.00 -24.97
C LYS A 152 -2.12 4.26 -24.89
N VAL A 153 -2.41 4.74 -23.68
CA VAL A 153 -3.18 5.97 -23.44
C VAL A 153 -2.28 7.19 -23.49
N ASP A 154 -1.10 7.12 -22.87
CA ASP A 154 -0.09 8.17 -22.91
C ASP A 154 1.27 7.56 -22.55
N ALA A 155 2.32 7.86 -23.31
CA ALA A 155 3.65 7.29 -23.11
C ALA A 155 4.21 7.55 -21.70
N LYS A 156 3.78 8.63 -21.03
CA LYS A 156 4.18 8.93 -19.65
C LYS A 156 3.74 7.87 -18.63
N TYR A 157 2.73 7.06 -18.96
CA TYR A 157 2.25 5.98 -18.10
C TYR A 157 3.02 4.68 -18.24
N LYS A 158 4.07 4.65 -19.07
CA LYS A 158 4.98 3.51 -19.13
C LYS A 158 5.54 3.22 -17.74
N PHE A 159 5.33 1.98 -17.30
CA PHE A 159 5.76 1.50 -15.99
C PHE A 159 7.08 0.73 -16.12
N ASP A 160 8.05 1.07 -15.27
CA ASP A 160 9.31 0.35 -15.13
C ASP A 160 9.53 0.10 -13.64
N ILE A 161 9.51 -1.16 -13.23
CA ILE A 161 9.58 -1.52 -11.80
C ILE A 161 10.90 -1.09 -11.16
N LYS A 162 12.01 -1.14 -11.90
CA LYS A 162 13.34 -0.82 -11.36
C LYS A 162 13.47 0.68 -11.09
N ASP A 163 12.93 1.48 -11.99
CA ASP A 163 12.82 2.93 -11.84
C ASP A 163 11.86 3.30 -10.69
N ARG A 164 10.70 2.65 -10.63
CA ARG A 164 9.65 3.00 -9.66
C ARG A 164 10.02 2.60 -8.24
N LEU A 165 10.65 1.45 -8.02
CA LEU A 165 11.16 1.05 -6.70
C LEU A 165 12.06 2.12 -6.06
N LYS A 166 12.86 2.82 -6.88
CA LYS A 166 13.74 3.91 -6.40
C LYS A 166 13.01 5.22 -6.09
N LYS A 167 11.77 5.38 -6.58
CA LYS A 167 10.97 6.61 -6.49
C LYS A 167 9.73 6.49 -5.59
N THR A 168 9.53 5.32 -4.96
CA THR A 168 8.35 5.06 -4.11
C THR A 168 8.48 5.71 -2.74
N HIS A 169 9.70 5.82 -2.23
CA HIS A 169 10.18 6.70 -1.17
C HIS A 169 11.71 6.55 -1.06
N GLU A 170 12.36 7.52 -0.44
CA GLU A 170 13.79 7.42 -0.13
C GLU A 170 14.02 6.45 1.05
N HIS A 171 15.11 5.69 0.96
CA HIS A 171 15.51 4.73 1.99
C HIS A 171 16.57 5.37 2.89
N PHE A 172 16.14 5.83 4.07
CA PHE A 172 17.04 6.35 5.08
C PHE A 172 17.55 5.24 5.99
N PRO A 173 18.81 5.32 6.47
CA PRO A 173 19.30 4.42 7.50
C PRO A 173 18.37 4.41 8.72
N LEU A 174 18.02 3.20 9.17
CA LEU A 174 17.23 3.01 10.38
C LEU A 174 18.11 3.15 11.62
N LYS A 175 17.51 3.60 12.72
CA LYS A 175 18.21 3.79 14.00
C LYS A 175 18.75 2.46 14.55
N TYR A 176 18.00 1.38 14.36
CA TYR A 176 18.41 0.02 14.66
C TYR A 176 18.55 -0.71 13.33
N GLN A 177 19.55 -1.58 13.18
CA GLN A 177 19.67 -2.44 12.01
C GLN A 177 18.98 -3.78 12.31
N HIS A 178 18.34 -4.38 11.31
CA HIS A 178 17.50 -5.57 11.45
C HIS A 178 17.85 -6.54 10.31
#